data_AF-A0AA95FPQ9-F1
#
_entry.id   AF-A0AA95FPQ9-F1
#
_cell.length_a   1.000
_cell.length_b   1.000
_cell.length_c   1.000
_cell.angle_alpha   90.00
_cell.angle_beta   90.00
_cell.angle_gamma   90.00
#
_symmetry.space_group_name_H-M   'P 1'
#
loop_
_entity.id
_entity.type
_entity.pdbx_description
1 polymer ?
#
loop_
_entity_poly.entity_id
_entity_poly.type
_entity_poly.pdbx_seq_one_letter_code
_entity_poly.pdbx_strand_id
1 'polypeptide(L)'
;MNYKTPGVYVEEKETFPPSVAQVETAIPAFIGYTAEGPKNKPTRISSMLEYEDLFGKANPETFAVVFKDGVATATQTKVSDFKMYYAMQMYFANGGGACYVVSVGDYTDTVSVGTSTTQKTLLYGLELLKKEDEPTLIVFPDLQGLVPSAADIAVAEAAVTVAEDIEDVAAAAKVAAAAVVTAANGGTDVQTTVAAAVAKVNAYPVADASNLIEVAANKAAKAVADAAEIAAAASNATVASVKSAAQAAAAVFNTVSTTATNNAQASANYALDLTEIDATDITAAYSVYNTALNQAELMKDRFVIMDVLGDDDDTFRSEVTASGLKYGATYHPKLKTVLSYDFNEADVLVTGTFGVASLAGLKLVNSDFYNQAKKAIQAKKVVMAPSSTMAGVYAKVDGTSGVWKSPANLGLNFVEAPAVKISDKQQDALNVDPTTGKSINAIRTFTGKGTLVWGARTLDGNSNEWRYISVRRFFNMVEESVKKATERFVFEPNTANTWIRVQTMIENFLNQQWQDGALAGSKPEEAYYVSVGLNKTMSAQDILEGRMNIEIGMAAVRPAEFIVLRFSHKLQEA
;
A
#
# COMPACT_ATOMS: atom_id res chain seq x y z
N MET A 1 19.72 57.04 -10.69
CA MET A 1 21.03 57.63 -10.33
C MET A 1 21.01 59.11 -10.65
N ASN A 2 21.75 59.95 -9.91
CA ASN A 2 22.00 61.35 -10.28
C ASN A 2 23.25 61.40 -11.18
N TYR A 3 23.06 61.58 -12.48
CA TYR A 3 24.14 61.75 -13.45
C TYR A 3 24.85 63.08 -13.22
N LYS A 4 26.19 63.06 -13.06
CA LYS A 4 27.00 64.24 -12.71
C LYS A 4 27.91 64.75 -13.84
N THR A 5 27.85 64.16 -15.03
CA THR A 5 28.66 64.59 -16.19
C THR A 5 27.83 64.56 -17.47
N PRO A 6 28.09 65.44 -18.45
CA PRO A 6 27.45 65.36 -19.77
C PRO A 6 28.02 64.18 -20.58
N GLY A 7 27.17 63.30 -21.09
CA GLY A 7 27.55 62.15 -21.92
C GLY A 7 26.34 61.32 -22.40
N VAL A 8 26.59 60.36 -23.31
CA VAL A 8 25.60 59.35 -23.71
C VAL A 8 25.81 58.12 -22.83
N TYR A 9 24.76 57.69 -22.13
CA TYR A 9 24.78 56.51 -21.27
C TYR A 9 23.96 55.40 -21.93
N VAL A 10 24.53 54.19 -21.96
CA VAL A 10 23.82 52.97 -22.33
C VAL A 10 23.55 52.20 -21.05
N GLU A 11 22.28 52.05 -20.69
CA GLU A 11 21.84 51.20 -19.59
C GLU A 11 21.29 49.89 -20.16
N GLU A 12 21.78 48.77 -19.66
CA GLU A 12 21.19 47.47 -19.91
C GLU A 12 20.09 47.25 -18.87
N LYS A 13 18.85 47.58 -19.26
CA LYS A 13 17.68 47.31 -18.44
C LYS A 13 17.32 45.85 -18.64
N GLU A 14 17.44 45.01 -17.60
CA GLU A 14 16.86 43.67 -17.66
C GLU A 14 15.34 43.80 -17.85
N THR A 15 14.89 43.59 -19.09
CA THR A 15 13.49 43.73 -19.50
C THR A 15 12.69 42.46 -19.34
N PHE A 16 13.32 41.35 -18.96
CA PHE A 16 12.57 40.13 -18.70
C PHE A 16 11.80 40.29 -17.40
N PRO A 17 10.46 40.30 -17.44
CA PRO A 17 9.68 40.30 -16.22
C PRO A 17 10.01 39.01 -15.45
N PRO A 18 10.04 39.06 -14.10
CA PRO A 18 10.11 37.86 -13.31
C PRO A 18 8.95 36.93 -13.72
N SER A 19 9.22 35.63 -13.79
CA SER A 19 8.24 34.61 -14.15
C SER A 19 7.89 33.77 -12.92
N VAL A 20 6.66 33.23 -12.93
CA VAL A 20 6.27 32.16 -12.02
C VAL A 20 6.68 30.84 -12.65
N ALA A 21 7.49 30.06 -11.93
CA ALA A 21 7.75 28.67 -12.29
C ALA A 21 6.64 27.80 -11.71
N GLN A 22 6.13 26.86 -12.52
CA GLN A 22 5.19 25.86 -12.06
C GLN A 22 5.87 24.92 -11.05
N VAL A 23 5.25 24.70 -9.90
CA VAL A 23 5.71 23.69 -8.94
C VAL A 23 5.27 22.29 -9.36
N GLU A 24 6.01 21.30 -8.87
CA GLU A 24 5.68 19.88 -9.04
C GLU A 24 4.30 19.58 -8.43
N THR A 25 3.50 18.76 -9.11
CA THR A 25 2.08 18.56 -8.74
C THR A 25 1.77 17.20 -8.16
N ALA A 26 2.66 16.21 -8.34
CA ALA A 26 2.46 14.82 -7.92
C ALA A 26 3.75 14.18 -7.39
N ILE A 27 4.34 14.76 -6.34
CA ILE A 27 5.40 14.12 -5.56
C ILE A 27 4.77 13.54 -4.30
N PRO A 28 4.44 12.23 -4.25
CA PRO A 28 3.85 11.65 -3.06
C PRO A 28 4.87 11.44 -1.95
N ALA A 29 4.40 11.50 -0.72
CA ALA A 29 5.07 10.98 0.45
C ALA A 29 4.32 9.75 0.97
N PHE A 30 5.04 8.64 1.04
CA PHE A 30 4.57 7.38 1.60
C PHE A 30 5.05 7.25 3.04
N ILE A 31 4.12 7.18 3.99
CA ILE A 31 4.42 7.13 5.42
C ILE A 31 4.07 5.74 5.95
N GLY A 32 5.05 5.06 6.55
CA GLY A 32 4.87 3.69 7.06
C GLY A 32 6.18 3.02 7.44
N TYR A 33 6.23 1.69 7.36
CA TYR A 33 7.29 0.84 7.88
C TYR A 33 8.04 0.16 6.74
N THR A 34 9.35 0.01 6.90
CA THR A 34 10.25 -0.55 5.88
C THR A 34 11.22 -1.54 6.51
N ALA A 35 11.76 -2.48 5.74
CA ALA A 35 12.73 -3.44 6.27
C ALA A 35 13.96 -2.73 6.85
N GLU A 36 14.50 -1.77 6.12
CA GLU A 36 15.78 -1.11 6.41
C GLU A 36 15.70 0.42 6.23
N GLY A 37 16.83 1.09 6.15
CA GLY A 37 16.92 2.49 5.74
C GLY A 37 16.80 3.54 6.84
N PRO A 38 16.97 4.83 6.47
CA PRO A 38 16.95 5.95 7.42
C PRO A 38 15.60 6.06 8.11
N LYS A 39 15.55 5.72 9.40
CA LYS A 39 14.33 5.83 10.21
C LYS A 39 14.09 7.28 10.59
N ASN A 40 12.82 7.68 10.61
CA ASN A 40 12.36 9.00 11.05
C ASN A 40 12.99 10.16 10.25
N LYS A 41 13.34 9.89 9.00
CA LYS A 41 13.89 10.88 8.07
C LYS A 41 13.20 10.75 6.72
N PRO A 42 12.37 11.73 6.30
CA PRO A 42 11.86 11.79 4.94
C PRO A 42 13.02 11.68 3.95
N THR A 43 12.95 10.69 3.07
CA THR A 43 14.02 10.40 2.12
C THR A 43 13.42 10.37 0.72
N ARG A 44 13.95 11.25 -0.14
CA ARG A 44 13.54 11.34 -1.52
C ARG A 44 14.18 10.20 -2.32
N ILE A 45 13.37 9.52 -3.12
CA ILE A 45 13.79 8.48 -4.06
C ILE A 45 13.12 8.69 -5.42
N SER A 46 13.64 8.02 -6.44
CA SER A 46 13.23 8.21 -7.84
C SER A 46 12.85 6.91 -8.56
N SER A 47 13.15 5.75 -7.96
CA SER A 47 12.88 4.46 -8.59
C SER A 47 12.66 3.34 -7.57
N MET A 48 12.07 2.24 -8.04
CA MET A 48 11.92 1.02 -7.23
C MET A 48 13.26 0.40 -6.85
N LEU A 49 14.28 0.50 -7.72
CA LEU A 49 15.62 -0.02 -7.41
C LEU A 49 16.23 0.75 -6.23
N GLU A 50 16.14 2.07 -6.26
CA GLU A 50 16.60 2.92 -5.17
C GLU A 50 15.81 2.66 -3.87
N TYR A 51 14.51 2.35 -3.96
CA TYR A 51 13.75 1.88 -2.81
C TYR A 51 14.35 0.59 -2.23
N GLU A 52 14.58 -0.43 -3.06
CA GLU A 52 15.10 -1.72 -2.60
C GLU A 52 16.49 -1.59 -1.97
N ASP A 53 17.36 -0.77 -2.56
CA ASP A 53 18.72 -0.53 -2.08
C ASP A 53 18.74 0.21 -0.73
N LEU A 54 17.78 1.10 -0.47
CA LEU A 54 17.75 1.92 0.75
C LEU A 54 16.87 1.34 1.86
N PHE A 55 15.73 0.75 1.51
CA PHE A 55 14.65 0.38 2.43
C PHE A 55 14.37 -1.13 2.48
N GLY A 56 15.02 -1.91 1.62
CA GLY A 56 14.86 -3.35 1.54
C GLY A 56 13.57 -3.81 0.86
N LYS A 57 13.22 -5.09 1.06
CA LYS A 57 12.09 -5.77 0.41
C LYS A 57 10.92 -5.96 1.37
N ALA A 58 9.86 -6.65 0.92
CA ALA A 58 8.71 -6.97 1.75
C ALA A 58 9.10 -7.79 2.99
N ASN A 59 8.28 -7.68 4.04
CA ASN A 59 8.33 -8.61 5.15
C ASN A 59 7.95 -10.01 4.65
N PRO A 60 8.80 -11.04 4.84
CA PRO A 60 8.48 -12.39 4.42
C PRO A 60 7.23 -12.92 5.12
N GLU A 61 6.27 -13.44 4.35
CA GLU A 61 5.08 -14.08 4.90
C GLU A 61 5.38 -15.53 5.29
N THR A 62 4.63 -16.01 6.28
CA THR A 62 4.68 -17.41 6.73
C THR A 62 3.60 -18.22 6.04
N PHE A 63 4.01 -19.33 5.42
CA PHE A 63 3.11 -20.27 4.77
C PHE A 63 3.23 -21.67 5.38
N ALA A 64 2.13 -22.41 5.33
CA ALA A 64 2.11 -23.85 5.51
C ALA A 64 1.58 -24.52 4.23
N VAL A 65 2.19 -25.62 3.81
CA VAL A 65 1.80 -26.38 2.61
C VAL A 65 1.47 -27.81 2.98
N VAL A 66 0.26 -28.24 2.61
CA VAL A 66 -0.21 -29.62 2.79
C VAL A 66 -0.32 -30.30 1.44
N PHE A 67 0.16 -31.54 1.36
CA PHE A 67 -0.05 -32.40 0.20
C PHE A 67 -1.18 -33.40 0.46
N LYS A 68 -2.21 -33.37 -0.40
CA LYS A 68 -3.29 -34.35 -0.42
C LYS A 68 -3.42 -34.93 -1.82
N ASP A 69 -3.35 -36.26 -1.94
CA ASP A 69 -3.40 -36.99 -3.22
C ASP A 69 -2.43 -36.45 -4.29
N GLY A 70 -1.26 -35.98 -3.84
CA GLY A 70 -0.24 -35.40 -4.71
C GLY A 70 -0.49 -33.95 -5.13
N VAL A 71 -1.54 -33.30 -4.63
CA VAL A 71 -1.85 -31.87 -4.87
C VAL A 71 -1.41 -31.04 -3.67
N ALA A 72 -0.67 -29.95 -3.93
CA ALA A 72 -0.22 -29.00 -2.92
C ALA A 72 -1.26 -27.91 -2.66
N THR A 73 -1.60 -27.68 -1.39
CA THR A 73 -2.43 -26.57 -0.93
C THR A 73 -1.61 -25.70 0.02
N ALA A 74 -1.49 -24.41 -0.29
CA ALA A 74 -0.78 -23.45 0.55
C ALA A 74 -1.77 -22.58 1.36
N THR A 75 -1.46 -22.40 2.63
CA THR A 75 -2.18 -21.54 3.58
C THR A 75 -1.23 -20.49 4.12
N GLN A 76 -1.66 -19.23 4.13
CA GLN A 76 -0.96 -18.16 4.82
C GLN A 76 -1.39 -18.22 6.28
N THR A 77 -0.47 -18.50 7.19
CA THR A 77 -0.79 -18.63 8.62
C THR A 77 -0.86 -17.27 9.30
N LYS A 78 -0.21 -16.26 8.72
CA LYS A 78 -0.31 -14.86 9.12
C LYS A 78 -0.15 -14.02 7.85
N VAL A 79 -0.88 -12.92 7.77
CA VAL A 79 -0.65 -11.90 6.76
C VAL A 79 0.02 -10.71 7.44
N SER A 80 1.11 -10.21 6.88
CA SER A 80 1.86 -9.09 7.43
C SER A 80 1.08 -7.77 7.31
N ASP A 81 1.15 -6.93 8.34
CA ASP A 81 0.58 -5.58 8.31
C ASP A 81 1.41 -4.60 7.45
N PHE A 82 2.63 -5.00 7.06
CA PHE A 82 3.55 -4.16 6.30
C PHE A 82 3.32 -4.29 4.80
N LYS A 83 2.88 -3.19 4.19
CA LYS A 83 2.41 -3.09 2.81
C LYS A 83 3.20 -2.07 2.00
N MET A 84 4.06 -1.28 2.63
CA MET A 84 4.93 -0.28 1.98
C MET A 84 5.66 -0.80 0.73
N TYR A 85 6.36 -1.94 0.79
CA TYR A 85 7.09 -2.48 -0.37
C TYR A 85 6.19 -2.70 -1.59
N TYR A 86 5.05 -3.38 -1.38
CA TYR A 86 4.08 -3.65 -2.45
C TYR A 86 3.40 -2.37 -2.93
N ALA A 87 3.14 -1.42 -2.03
CA ALA A 87 2.62 -0.10 -2.39
C ALA A 87 3.57 0.66 -3.32
N MET A 88 4.88 0.61 -3.06
CA MET A 88 5.87 1.22 -3.95
C MET A 88 5.92 0.55 -5.31
N GLN A 89 5.81 -0.78 -5.37
CA GLN A 89 5.68 -1.49 -6.65
C GLN A 89 4.45 -1.03 -7.44
N MET A 90 3.29 -0.91 -6.77
CA MET A 90 2.05 -0.42 -7.39
C MET A 90 2.19 1.02 -7.88
N TYR A 91 2.82 1.90 -7.10
CA TYR A 91 3.07 3.30 -7.44
C TYR A 91 3.91 3.43 -8.72
N PHE A 92 5.12 2.84 -8.74
CA PHE A 92 6.02 2.94 -9.89
C PHE A 92 5.44 2.25 -11.13
N ALA A 93 4.74 1.12 -10.98
CA ALA A 93 4.09 0.45 -12.09
C ALA A 93 2.98 1.28 -12.76
N ASN A 94 2.38 2.23 -12.04
CA ASN A 94 1.29 3.08 -12.53
C ASN A 94 1.73 4.47 -13.00
N GLY A 95 3.04 4.68 -13.17
CA GLY A 95 3.62 5.93 -13.67
C GLY A 95 4.12 6.86 -12.58
N GLY A 96 4.40 6.31 -11.39
CA GLY A 96 5.09 7.02 -10.33
C GLY A 96 6.48 7.51 -10.74
N GLY A 97 6.82 8.73 -10.32
CA GLY A 97 8.13 9.34 -10.46
C GLY A 97 8.78 9.56 -9.10
N ALA A 98 9.50 10.67 -8.93
CA ALA A 98 10.10 11.02 -7.64
C ALA A 98 9.07 11.06 -6.51
N CYS A 99 9.43 10.50 -5.36
CA CYS A 99 8.58 10.44 -4.18
C CYS A 99 9.43 10.49 -2.91
N TYR A 100 8.77 10.71 -1.78
CA TYR A 100 9.36 10.62 -0.45
C TYR A 100 8.90 9.34 0.23
N VAL A 101 9.84 8.66 0.89
CA VAL A 101 9.55 7.58 1.83
C VAL A 101 9.84 8.10 3.23
N VAL A 102 8.85 8.02 4.10
CA VAL A 102 8.98 8.34 5.53
C VAL A 102 8.86 7.04 6.30
N SER A 103 10.00 6.37 6.49
CA SER A 103 10.06 5.15 7.29
C SER A 103 10.00 5.50 8.78
N VAL A 104 8.90 5.19 9.46
CA VAL A 104 8.74 5.46 10.90
C VAL A 104 9.34 4.35 11.76
N GLY A 105 9.32 3.10 11.30
CA GLY A 105 9.86 1.94 12.00
C GLY A 105 10.30 0.82 11.05
N ASP A 106 10.51 -0.37 11.59
CA ASP A 106 10.84 -1.59 10.82
C ASP A 106 9.87 -2.75 11.08
N TYR A 107 10.15 -3.92 10.49
CA TYR A 107 9.27 -5.08 10.57
C TYR A 107 9.25 -5.79 11.93
N THR A 108 10.06 -5.33 12.88
CA THR A 108 9.99 -5.77 14.29
C THR A 108 9.10 -4.89 15.15
N ASP A 109 8.64 -3.74 14.62
CA ASP A 109 7.71 -2.83 15.29
C ASP A 109 6.25 -3.22 15.04
N THR A 110 5.32 -2.59 15.75
CA THR A 110 3.88 -2.69 15.47
C THR A 110 3.42 -1.47 14.69
N VAL A 111 2.63 -1.68 13.63
CA VAL A 111 1.98 -0.58 12.91
C VAL A 111 1.06 0.16 13.89
N SER A 112 1.32 1.45 14.10
CA SER A 112 0.59 2.22 15.11
C SER A 112 0.35 3.67 14.70
N VAL A 113 -0.83 4.18 15.05
CA VAL A 113 -1.26 5.56 14.81
C VAL A 113 -0.43 6.55 15.61
N GLY A 114 -0.38 6.33 16.93
CA GLY A 114 0.41 7.10 17.89
C GLY A 114 0.07 8.58 17.99
N THR A 115 1.10 9.42 18.15
CA THR A 115 0.98 10.88 18.25
C THR A 115 2.07 11.54 17.39
N SER A 116 1.97 12.85 17.17
CA SER A 116 2.99 13.62 16.43
C SER A 116 4.36 13.71 17.14
N THR A 117 4.51 13.17 18.35
CA THR A 117 5.76 13.21 19.12
C THR A 117 6.32 11.83 19.44
N THR A 118 5.52 10.77 19.33
CA THR A 118 5.93 9.39 19.60
C THR A 118 6.58 8.79 18.37
N GLN A 119 7.89 8.56 18.41
CA GLN A 119 8.63 7.88 17.33
C GLN A 119 8.00 6.53 16.98
N LYS A 120 8.24 6.07 15.74
CA LYS A 120 7.71 4.80 15.22
C LYS A 120 6.20 4.73 15.03
N THR A 121 5.55 5.90 14.90
CA THR A 121 4.10 5.98 14.70
C THR A 121 3.77 6.78 13.43
N LEU A 122 2.63 6.49 12.81
CA LEU A 122 2.22 7.11 11.55
C LEU A 122 2.04 8.63 11.68
N LEU A 123 1.49 9.11 12.79
CA LEU A 123 1.33 10.56 13.04
C LEU A 123 2.66 11.27 13.25
N TYR A 124 3.67 10.59 13.82
CA TYR A 124 5.02 11.14 13.88
C TYR A 124 5.67 11.27 12.50
N GLY A 125 5.47 10.27 11.62
CA GLY A 125 5.89 10.37 10.22
C GLY A 125 5.26 11.56 9.49
N LEU A 126 3.96 11.81 9.73
CA LEU A 126 3.26 12.97 9.17
C LEU A 126 3.83 14.30 9.70
N GLU A 127 4.18 14.37 10.99
CA GLU A 127 4.81 15.54 11.58
C GLU A 127 6.20 15.82 10.98
N LEU A 128 6.99 14.78 10.74
CA LEU A 128 8.29 14.92 10.08
C LEU A 128 8.16 15.46 8.66
N LEU A 129 7.14 15.01 7.92
CA LEU A 129 6.90 15.42 6.54
C LEU A 129 6.64 16.92 6.40
N LYS A 130 6.07 17.58 7.42
CA LYS A 130 5.80 19.04 7.40
C LYS A 130 7.03 19.90 7.08
N LYS A 131 8.23 19.37 7.35
CA LYS A 131 9.50 20.08 7.14
C LYS A 131 9.98 20.02 5.68
N GLU A 132 9.39 19.15 4.87
CA GLU A 132 9.74 18.95 3.46
C GLU A 132 8.79 19.74 2.57
N ASP A 133 9.33 20.59 1.71
CA ASP A 133 8.56 21.51 0.86
C ASP A 133 8.04 20.85 -0.44
N GLU A 134 8.74 19.87 -1.00
CA GLU A 134 8.38 19.25 -2.29
C GLU A 134 7.13 18.35 -2.31
N PRO A 135 6.84 17.52 -1.29
CA PRO A 135 5.77 16.54 -1.44
C PRO A 135 4.41 17.22 -1.65
N THR A 136 3.56 16.72 -2.53
CA THR A 136 2.22 17.29 -2.78
C THR A 136 1.11 16.31 -2.49
N LEU A 137 1.43 15.02 -2.40
CA LEU A 137 0.48 13.96 -2.07
C LEU A 137 0.90 13.25 -0.78
N ILE A 138 -0.07 12.79 0.01
CA ILE A 138 0.15 12.01 1.23
C ILE A 138 -0.56 10.67 1.11
N VAL A 139 0.16 9.59 1.42
CA VAL A 139 -0.32 8.20 1.36
C VAL A 139 0.17 7.42 2.58
N PHE A 140 -0.69 6.56 3.14
CA PHE A 140 -0.39 5.69 4.29
C PHE A 140 -0.57 4.20 3.95
N PRO A 141 0.42 3.54 3.31
CA PRO A 141 0.27 2.17 2.81
C PRO A 141 -0.11 1.11 3.85
N ASP A 142 0.42 1.24 5.07
CA ASP A 142 0.27 0.23 6.13
C ASP A 142 -1.01 0.44 6.94
N LEU A 143 -1.71 1.56 6.75
CA LEU A 143 -2.93 1.88 7.49
C LEU A 143 -4.08 0.90 7.19
N GLN A 144 -4.08 0.28 6.01
CA GLN A 144 -5.09 -0.72 5.61
C GLN A 144 -5.09 -1.98 6.48
N GLY A 145 -3.99 -2.25 7.20
CA GLY A 145 -3.88 -3.40 8.11
C GLY A 145 -4.55 -3.17 9.46
N LEU A 146 -4.75 -1.91 9.85
CA LEU A 146 -5.31 -1.57 11.17
C LEU A 146 -6.83 -1.73 11.26
N VAL A 147 -7.52 -1.84 10.13
CA VAL A 147 -8.96 -2.09 10.09
C VAL A 147 -9.23 -3.20 9.05
N PRO A 148 -9.39 -4.46 9.50
CA PRO A 148 -9.57 -5.59 8.60
C PRO A 148 -10.94 -5.54 7.93
N SER A 149 -11.01 -6.13 6.73
CA SER A 149 -12.26 -6.44 6.07
C SER A 149 -12.90 -7.70 6.66
N ALA A 150 -14.19 -7.92 6.42
CA ALA A 150 -14.84 -9.18 6.80
C ALA A 150 -14.20 -10.38 6.08
N ALA A 151 -13.69 -10.15 4.86
CA ALA A 151 -12.96 -11.15 4.11
C ALA A 151 -11.58 -11.46 4.73
N ASP A 152 -10.89 -10.45 5.29
CA ASP A 152 -9.60 -10.65 5.98
C ASP A 152 -9.79 -11.53 7.23
N ILE A 153 -10.83 -11.25 8.03
CA ILE A 153 -11.20 -12.05 9.22
C ILE A 153 -11.51 -13.49 8.83
N ALA A 154 -12.39 -13.70 7.85
CA ALA A 154 -12.77 -15.05 7.41
C ALA A 154 -11.58 -15.86 6.87
N VAL A 155 -10.63 -15.20 6.19
CA VAL A 155 -9.40 -15.85 5.72
C VAL A 155 -8.49 -16.22 6.90
N ALA A 156 -8.37 -15.35 7.92
CA ALA A 156 -7.58 -15.64 9.11
C ALA A 156 -8.17 -16.79 9.93
N GLU A 157 -9.48 -16.80 10.17
CA GLU A 157 -10.17 -17.89 10.87
C GLU A 157 -10.02 -19.24 10.14
N ALA A 158 -10.15 -19.26 8.81
CA ALA A 158 -9.93 -20.46 8.01
C ALA A 158 -8.47 -20.95 8.06
N ALA A 159 -7.51 -20.03 8.22
CA ALA A 159 -6.10 -20.38 8.36
C ALA A 159 -5.80 -21.05 9.71
N VAL A 160 -6.51 -20.68 10.79
CA VAL A 160 -6.38 -21.31 12.11
C VAL A 160 -6.67 -22.79 12.04
N THR A 161 -7.83 -23.17 11.49
CA THR A 161 -8.23 -24.59 11.38
C THR A 161 -7.19 -25.39 10.59
N VAL A 162 -6.68 -24.84 9.49
CA VAL A 162 -5.66 -25.54 8.70
C VAL A 162 -4.33 -25.65 9.47
N ALA A 163 -3.95 -24.63 10.23
CA ALA A 163 -2.73 -24.66 11.02
C ALA A 163 -2.81 -25.64 12.20
N GLU A 164 -3.97 -25.75 12.86
CA GLU A 164 -4.26 -26.75 13.91
C GLU A 164 -4.23 -28.18 13.35
N ASP A 165 -4.88 -28.42 12.20
CA ASP A 165 -4.83 -29.73 11.52
C ASP A 165 -3.38 -30.14 11.22
N ILE A 166 -2.55 -29.17 10.81
CA ILE A 166 -1.13 -29.38 10.52
C ILE A 166 -0.32 -29.68 11.79
N GLU A 167 -0.64 -29.01 12.90
CA GLU A 167 -0.06 -29.28 14.22
C GLU A 167 -0.36 -30.72 14.67
N ASP A 168 -1.60 -31.17 14.57
CA ASP A 168 -2.01 -32.53 14.92
C ASP A 168 -1.26 -33.59 14.10
N VAL A 169 -1.16 -33.36 12.78
CA VAL A 169 -0.40 -34.22 11.87
C VAL A 169 1.09 -34.27 12.26
N ALA A 170 1.69 -33.13 12.61
CA ALA A 170 3.08 -33.06 13.02
C ALA A 170 3.33 -33.71 14.40
N ALA A 171 2.38 -33.56 15.33
CA ALA A 171 2.43 -34.17 16.65
C ALA A 171 2.39 -35.70 16.55
N ALA A 172 1.50 -36.25 15.72
CA ALA A 172 1.41 -37.69 15.50
C ALA A 172 2.70 -38.27 14.89
N ALA A 173 3.29 -37.57 13.91
CA ALA A 173 4.57 -37.93 13.32
C ALA A 173 5.70 -37.98 14.38
N LYS A 174 5.79 -36.95 15.23
CA LYS A 174 6.78 -36.89 16.32
C LYS A 174 6.62 -38.06 17.31
N VAL A 175 5.40 -38.36 17.73
CA VAL A 175 5.11 -39.48 18.65
C VAL A 175 5.54 -40.81 18.04
N ALA A 176 5.23 -41.04 16.77
CA ALA A 176 5.60 -42.27 16.08
C ALA A 176 7.13 -42.43 15.93
N ALA A 177 7.83 -41.36 15.53
CA ALA A 177 9.29 -41.35 15.43
C ALA A 177 9.96 -41.66 16.78
N ALA A 178 9.50 -41.02 17.86
CA ALA A 178 10.03 -41.25 19.20
C ALA A 178 9.80 -42.68 19.70
N ALA A 179 8.67 -43.30 19.36
CA ALA A 179 8.37 -44.68 19.72
C ALA A 179 9.30 -45.68 19.01
N VAL A 180 9.65 -45.45 17.75
CA VAL A 180 10.62 -46.27 17.01
C VAL A 180 12.03 -46.11 17.60
N VAL A 181 12.44 -44.89 17.95
CA VAL A 181 13.72 -44.66 18.65
C VAL A 181 13.77 -45.41 19.99
N THR A 182 12.68 -45.38 20.75
CA THR A 182 12.58 -46.08 22.04
C THR A 182 12.74 -47.58 21.83
N ALA A 183 12.11 -48.15 20.81
CA ALA A 183 12.27 -49.57 20.47
C ALA A 183 13.71 -49.90 20.05
N ALA A 184 14.32 -49.07 19.19
CA ALA A 184 15.71 -49.24 18.74
C ALA A 184 16.71 -49.19 19.92
N ASN A 185 16.47 -48.30 20.89
CA ASN A 185 17.30 -48.15 22.08
C ASN A 185 17.30 -49.41 22.97
N GLY A 186 16.24 -50.22 22.92
CA GLY A 186 16.13 -51.49 23.64
C GLY A 186 16.96 -52.64 23.06
N GLY A 187 17.47 -52.51 21.83
CA GLY A 187 18.32 -53.53 21.21
C GLY A 187 19.72 -53.59 21.84
N THR A 188 20.24 -54.82 21.95
CA THR A 188 21.53 -55.14 22.60
C THR A 188 22.67 -55.33 21.60
N ASP A 189 22.35 -55.63 20.35
CA ASP A 189 23.28 -55.73 19.21
C ASP A 189 22.69 -55.04 17.98
N VAL A 190 23.47 -54.92 16.90
CA VAL A 190 23.07 -54.18 15.70
C VAL A 190 21.81 -54.78 15.07
N GLN A 191 21.73 -56.11 14.97
CA GLN A 191 20.61 -56.81 14.36
C GLN A 191 19.32 -56.64 15.17
N THR A 192 19.39 -56.80 16.50
CA THR A 192 18.24 -56.66 17.40
C THR A 192 17.76 -55.21 17.51
N THR A 193 18.66 -54.23 17.46
CA THR A 193 18.30 -52.80 17.38
C THR A 193 17.49 -52.49 16.12
N VAL A 194 17.94 -52.95 14.94
CA VAL A 194 17.21 -52.73 13.68
C VAL A 194 15.89 -53.48 13.67
N ALA A 195 15.89 -54.76 14.06
CA ALA A 195 14.67 -55.56 14.10
C ALA A 195 13.60 -54.96 15.02
N ALA A 196 13.99 -54.42 16.17
CA ALA A 196 13.07 -53.73 17.08
C ALA A 196 12.50 -52.44 16.48
N ALA A 197 13.33 -51.65 15.77
CA ALA A 197 12.89 -50.44 15.09
C ALA A 197 11.86 -50.76 13.99
N VAL A 198 12.19 -51.70 13.10
CA VAL A 198 11.33 -52.13 11.98
C VAL A 198 10.01 -52.74 12.49
N ALA A 199 10.07 -53.59 13.52
CA ALA A 199 8.86 -54.19 14.10
C ALA A 199 7.92 -53.11 14.68
N LYS A 200 8.47 -52.02 15.24
CA LYS A 200 7.67 -50.94 15.81
C LYS A 200 6.91 -50.13 14.76
N VAL A 201 7.38 -50.10 13.50
CA VAL A 201 6.67 -49.44 12.39
C VAL A 201 5.28 -50.03 12.16
N ASN A 202 5.12 -51.35 12.37
CA ASN A 202 3.83 -52.03 12.20
C ASN A 202 2.74 -51.58 13.20
N ALA A 203 3.12 -50.85 14.26
CA ALA A 203 2.16 -50.24 15.19
C ALA A 203 1.45 -49.00 14.61
N TYR A 204 1.88 -48.51 13.45
CA TYR A 204 1.35 -47.33 12.79
C TYR A 204 0.85 -47.67 11.38
N PRO A 205 -0.20 -48.49 11.21
CA PRO A 205 -0.75 -48.78 9.89
C PRO A 205 -1.43 -47.55 9.28
N VAL A 206 -1.49 -47.48 7.95
CA VAL A 206 -2.32 -46.53 7.21
C VAL A 206 -3.57 -47.26 6.74
N ALA A 207 -4.69 -47.08 7.43
CA ALA A 207 -5.97 -47.70 7.09
C ALA A 207 -6.71 -46.84 6.05
N ASP A 208 -6.59 -45.52 6.16
CA ASP A 208 -7.11 -44.56 5.18
C ASP A 208 -5.98 -43.65 4.66
N ALA A 209 -5.72 -43.73 3.35
CA ALA A 209 -4.72 -42.89 2.68
C ALA A 209 -5.07 -41.39 2.70
N SER A 210 -6.33 -41.05 2.95
CA SER A 210 -6.81 -39.67 3.11
C SER A 210 -6.58 -39.12 4.52
N ASN A 211 -6.34 -40.00 5.51
CA ASN A 211 -6.07 -39.61 6.88
C ASN A 211 -4.61 -39.20 7.01
N LEU A 212 -4.35 -37.89 6.95
CA LEU A 212 -3.00 -37.32 6.99
C LEU A 212 -2.27 -37.62 8.29
N ILE A 213 -2.98 -37.84 9.40
CA ILE A 213 -2.40 -38.20 10.70
C ILE A 213 -1.80 -39.62 10.64
N GLU A 214 -2.57 -40.60 10.15
CA GLU A 214 -2.10 -41.98 9.97
C GLU A 214 -0.92 -42.04 9.00
N VAL A 215 -1.05 -41.35 7.87
CA VAL A 215 -0.01 -41.27 6.84
C VAL A 215 1.28 -40.67 7.41
N ALA A 216 1.19 -39.57 8.18
CA ALA A 216 2.37 -38.93 8.76
C ALA A 216 3.02 -39.79 9.86
N ALA A 217 2.23 -40.41 10.73
CA ALA A 217 2.72 -41.30 11.79
C ALA A 217 3.45 -42.52 11.20
N ASN A 218 2.86 -43.21 10.23
CA ASN A 218 3.49 -44.34 9.55
C ASN A 218 4.81 -43.94 8.87
N LYS A 219 4.80 -42.84 8.11
CA LYS A 219 5.97 -42.37 7.38
C LYS A 219 7.10 -41.96 8.32
N ALA A 220 6.79 -41.28 9.42
CA ALA A 220 7.79 -40.89 10.42
C ALA A 220 8.41 -42.11 11.11
N ALA A 221 7.60 -43.10 11.47
CA ALA A 221 8.08 -44.37 11.99
C ALA A 221 9.02 -45.07 10.99
N LYS A 222 8.62 -45.14 9.72
CA LYS A 222 9.44 -45.74 8.65
C LYS A 222 10.76 -45.01 8.44
N ALA A 223 10.75 -43.67 8.41
CA ALA A 223 11.97 -42.88 8.21
C ALA A 223 13.03 -43.12 9.29
N VAL A 224 12.61 -43.27 10.56
CA VAL A 224 13.52 -43.61 11.67
C VAL A 224 14.06 -45.03 11.51
N ALA A 225 13.24 -45.99 11.10
CA ALA A 225 13.67 -47.37 10.85
C ALA A 225 14.63 -47.46 9.66
N ASP A 226 14.32 -46.80 8.55
CA ASP A 226 15.17 -46.75 7.35
C ASP A 226 16.54 -46.13 7.68
N ALA A 227 16.59 -45.06 8.48
CA ALA A 227 17.85 -44.49 8.96
C ALA A 227 18.68 -45.46 9.81
N ALA A 228 18.03 -46.26 10.65
CA ALA A 228 18.68 -47.31 11.43
C ALA A 228 19.22 -48.43 10.52
N GLU A 229 18.46 -48.87 9.52
CA GLU A 229 18.89 -49.86 8.52
C GLU A 229 20.11 -49.38 7.71
N ILE A 230 20.07 -48.15 7.22
CA ILE A 230 21.18 -47.53 6.47
C ILE A 230 22.45 -47.50 7.33
N ALA A 231 22.33 -47.09 8.59
CA ALA A 231 23.47 -47.05 9.51
C ALA A 231 24.02 -48.44 9.85
N ALA A 232 23.15 -49.46 9.90
CA ALA A 232 23.55 -50.84 10.14
C ALA A 232 24.27 -51.50 8.96
N ALA A 233 24.04 -51.01 7.73
CA ALA A 233 24.70 -51.50 6.53
C ALA A 233 26.17 -51.03 6.38
N ALA A 234 26.62 -50.09 7.23
CA ALA A 234 28.01 -49.64 7.24
C ALA A 234 28.96 -50.77 7.69
N SER A 235 30.11 -50.90 7.03
CA SER A 235 31.10 -51.96 7.31
C SER A 235 31.67 -51.95 8.73
N ASN A 236 31.53 -50.83 9.45
CA ASN A 236 31.95 -50.62 10.83
C ASN A 236 30.79 -50.25 11.76
N ALA A 237 29.56 -50.65 11.42
CA ALA A 237 28.37 -50.34 12.20
C ALA A 237 28.51 -50.82 13.66
N THR A 238 28.09 -49.96 14.59
CA THR A 238 28.01 -50.26 16.02
C THR A 238 26.58 -50.02 16.49
N VAL A 239 26.20 -50.62 17.63
CA VAL A 239 24.91 -50.34 18.27
C VAL A 239 24.74 -48.84 18.52
N ALA A 240 25.81 -48.16 18.93
CA ALA A 240 25.82 -46.73 19.14
C ALA A 240 25.55 -45.94 17.85
N SER A 241 26.23 -46.27 16.75
CA SER A 241 26.04 -45.55 15.48
C SER A 241 24.63 -45.71 14.92
N VAL A 242 24.02 -46.89 15.07
CA VAL A 242 22.63 -47.14 14.63
C VAL A 242 21.63 -46.36 15.50
N LYS A 243 21.81 -46.37 16.83
CA LYS A 243 20.97 -45.58 17.75
C LYS A 243 21.08 -44.09 17.48
N SER A 244 22.30 -43.58 17.24
CA SER A 244 22.53 -42.18 16.88
C SER A 244 21.86 -41.79 15.57
N ALA A 245 21.90 -42.66 14.54
CA ALA A 245 21.20 -42.39 13.28
C ALA A 245 19.68 -42.33 13.44
N ALA A 246 19.09 -43.27 14.20
CA ALA A 246 17.66 -43.25 14.51
C ALA A 246 17.25 -41.99 15.30
N GLN A 247 18.06 -41.59 16.28
CA GLN A 247 17.85 -40.37 17.06
C GLN A 247 17.95 -39.10 16.19
N ALA A 248 18.94 -39.03 15.30
CA ALA A 248 19.08 -37.91 14.37
C ALA A 248 17.88 -37.80 13.42
N ALA A 249 17.37 -38.92 12.90
CA ALA A 249 16.18 -38.94 12.07
C ALA A 249 14.92 -38.48 12.84
N ALA A 250 14.76 -38.91 14.09
CA ALA A 250 13.63 -38.47 14.93
C ALA A 250 13.71 -36.99 15.32
N ALA A 251 14.91 -36.43 15.46
CA ALA A 251 15.09 -35.01 15.81
C ALA A 251 14.46 -34.06 14.79
N VAL A 252 14.44 -34.43 13.51
CA VAL A 252 13.78 -33.65 12.44
C VAL A 252 12.29 -33.45 12.76
N PHE A 253 11.60 -34.51 13.20
CA PHE A 253 10.17 -34.45 13.53
C PHE A 253 9.87 -33.65 14.81
N ASN A 254 10.84 -33.52 15.73
CA ASN A 254 10.71 -32.59 16.85
C ASN A 254 10.68 -31.14 16.36
N THR A 255 11.61 -30.78 15.46
CA THR A 255 11.63 -29.43 14.85
C THR A 255 10.35 -29.16 14.06
N VAL A 256 9.88 -30.12 13.25
CA VAL A 256 8.60 -30.01 12.51
C VAL A 256 7.46 -29.69 13.46
N SER A 257 7.31 -30.49 14.53
CA SER A 257 6.24 -30.31 15.51
C SER A 257 6.33 -28.95 16.21
N THR A 258 7.52 -28.50 16.61
CA THR A 258 7.70 -27.17 17.20
C THR A 258 7.33 -26.05 16.23
N THR A 259 7.76 -26.13 14.97
CA THR A 259 7.39 -25.14 13.94
C THR A 259 5.88 -25.14 13.68
N ALA A 260 5.25 -26.32 13.62
CA ALA A 260 3.81 -26.44 13.43
C ALA A 260 3.02 -25.80 14.58
N THR A 261 3.39 -26.10 15.84
CA THR A 261 2.79 -25.46 17.02
C THR A 261 2.97 -23.94 17.00
N ASN A 262 4.16 -23.44 16.67
CA ASN A 262 4.40 -22.00 16.58
C ASN A 262 3.54 -21.34 15.49
N ASN A 263 3.37 -22.00 14.35
CA ASN A 263 2.55 -21.49 13.25
C ASN A 263 1.05 -21.52 13.59
N ALA A 264 0.56 -22.58 14.25
CA ALA A 264 -0.81 -22.66 14.75
C ALA A 264 -1.10 -21.55 15.76
N GLN A 265 -0.21 -21.36 16.74
CA GLN A 265 -0.32 -20.28 17.72
C GLN A 265 -0.28 -18.89 17.05
N ALA A 266 0.61 -18.67 16.08
CA ALA A 266 0.70 -17.41 15.35
C ALA A 266 -0.57 -17.13 14.54
N SER A 267 -1.16 -18.16 13.93
CA SER A 267 -2.44 -18.03 13.20
C SER A 267 -3.60 -17.74 14.13
N ALA A 268 -3.66 -18.42 15.29
CA ALA A 268 -4.70 -18.20 16.29
C ALA A 268 -4.63 -16.78 16.87
N ASN A 269 -3.43 -16.31 17.23
CA ASN A 269 -3.23 -14.94 17.69
C ASN A 269 -3.62 -13.93 16.63
N TYR A 270 -3.21 -14.14 15.37
CA TYR A 270 -3.55 -13.23 14.28
C TYR A 270 -5.07 -13.14 14.06
N ALA A 271 -5.78 -14.28 14.02
CA ALA A 271 -7.23 -14.27 13.90
C ALA A 271 -7.89 -13.56 15.08
N LEU A 272 -7.41 -13.80 16.31
CA LEU A 272 -7.91 -13.13 17.51
C LEU A 272 -7.71 -11.61 17.42
N ASP A 273 -6.50 -11.15 17.10
CA ASP A 273 -6.15 -9.73 16.96
C ASP A 273 -7.09 -9.03 15.97
N LEU A 274 -7.45 -9.67 14.86
CA LEU A 274 -8.39 -9.10 13.89
C LEU A 274 -9.84 -9.01 14.41
N THR A 275 -10.27 -9.97 15.22
CA THR A 275 -11.64 -10.00 15.77
C THR A 275 -11.82 -9.10 16.99
N GLU A 276 -10.75 -8.73 17.67
CA GLU A 276 -10.77 -7.84 18.84
C GLU A 276 -10.77 -6.35 18.48
N ILE A 277 -10.51 -6.00 17.20
CA ILE A 277 -10.54 -4.62 16.72
C ILE A 277 -11.93 -4.02 16.94
N ASP A 278 -11.97 -2.95 17.73
CA ASP A 278 -13.21 -2.28 18.13
C ASP A 278 -13.40 -0.90 17.47
N ALA A 279 -14.50 -0.22 17.83
CA ALA A 279 -14.79 1.10 17.31
C ALA A 279 -13.73 2.16 17.69
N THR A 280 -13.04 2.00 18.83
CA THR A 280 -11.96 2.87 19.28
C THR A 280 -10.74 2.73 18.37
N ASP A 281 -10.37 1.50 18.02
CA ASP A 281 -9.27 1.21 17.10
C ASP A 281 -9.55 1.76 15.70
N ILE A 282 -10.79 1.58 15.22
CA ILE A 282 -11.23 2.14 13.94
C ILE A 282 -11.16 3.68 13.95
N THR A 283 -11.67 4.31 15.01
CA THR A 283 -11.59 5.77 15.21
C THR A 283 -10.13 6.24 15.20
N ALA A 284 -9.25 5.51 15.89
CA ALA A 284 -7.82 5.80 15.93
C ALA A 284 -7.20 5.71 14.54
N ALA A 285 -7.49 4.66 13.76
CA ALA A 285 -6.98 4.52 12.39
C ALA A 285 -7.41 5.71 11.50
N TYR A 286 -8.68 6.09 11.54
CA TYR A 286 -9.20 7.24 10.78
C TYR A 286 -8.66 8.60 11.28
N SER A 287 -8.20 8.69 12.53
CA SER A 287 -7.57 9.91 13.06
C SER A 287 -6.29 10.31 12.29
N VAL A 288 -5.59 9.34 11.68
CA VAL A 288 -4.45 9.58 10.79
C VAL A 288 -4.89 10.40 9.58
N TYR A 289 -5.95 9.94 8.90
CA TYR A 289 -6.51 10.65 7.76
C TYR A 289 -7.07 12.02 8.17
N ASN A 290 -7.78 12.11 9.28
CA ASN A 290 -8.31 13.39 9.75
C ASN A 290 -7.20 14.42 10.01
N THR A 291 -6.09 13.99 10.62
CA THR A 291 -4.94 14.85 10.89
C THR A 291 -4.24 15.25 9.59
N ALA A 292 -4.06 14.33 8.64
CA ALA A 292 -3.48 14.61 7.33
C ALA A 292 -4.33 15.61 6.52
N LEU A 293 -5.66 15.48 6.56
CA LEU A 293 -6.58 16.40 5.87
C LEU A 293 -6.53 17.81 6.48
N ASN A 294 -6.56 17.92 7.81
CA ASN A 294 -6.47 19.21 8.49
C ASN A 294 -5.11 19.87 8.26
N GLN A 295 -4.02 19.09 8.21
CA GLN A 295 -2.71 19.60 7.82
C GLN A 295 -2.70 20.10 6.37
N ALA A 296 -3.27 19.32 5.44
CA ALA A 296 -3.37 19.71 4.05
C ALA A 296 -4.19 21.00 3.87
N GLU A 297 -5.25 21.19 4.65
CA GLU A 297 -6.02 22.43 4.67
C GLU A 297 -5.23 23.63 5.22
N LEU A 298 -4.44 23.41 6.26
CA LEU A 298 -3.61 24.45 6.86
C LEU A 298 -2.50 24.91 5.90
N MET A 299 -1.83 23.97 5.25
CA MET A 299 -0.67 24.24 4.39
C MET A 299 -1.07 24.61 2.96
N LYS A 300 -2.21 24.12 2.47
CA LYS A 300 -2.80 24.33 1.13
C LYS A 300 -1.98 23.82 -0.06
N ASP A 301 -0.87 23.16 0.19
CA ASP A 301 0.06 22.59 -0.79
C ASP A 301 -0.04 21.05 -0.88
N ARG A 302 -0.66 20.37 0.10
CA ARG A 302 -0.84 18.90 0.13
C ARG A 302 -2.23 18.46 -0.32
N PHE A 303 -2.30 17.21 -0.76
CA PHE A 303 -3.54 16.50 -1.05
C PHE A 303 -3.44 15.04 -0.55
N VAL A 304 -4.42 14.58 0.22
CA VAL A 304 -4.40 13.24 0.84
C VAL A 304 -5.12 12.24 -0.06
N ILE A 305 -4.47 11.13 -0.39
CA ILE A 305 -5.13 10.01 -1.08
C ILE A 305 -5.43 8.95 -0.04
N MET A 306 -6.71 8.63 0.09
CA MET A 306 -7.25 7.80 1.15
C MET A 306 -7.88 6.55 0.58
N ASP A 307 -7.97 5.54 1.44
CA ASP A 307 -8.67 4.29 1.19
C ASP A 307 -9.87 4.19 2.15
N VAL A 308 -10.94 3.53 1.69
CA VAL A 308 -11.93 3.01 2.64
C VAL A 308 -11.27 1.86 3.40
N LEU A 309 -11.10 2.03 4.71
CA LEU A 309 -10.56 0.99 5.58
C LEU A 309 -11.68 0.01 5.96
N GLY A 310 -11.35 -1.29 6.08
CA GLY A 310 -12.36 -2.35 6.19
C GLY A 310 -13.24 -2.46 4.93
N ASP A 311 -14.54 -2.72 5.13
CA ASP A 311 -15.54 -2.87 4.06
C ASP A 311 -16.79 -1.99 4.25
N ASP A 312 -16.76 -1.03 5.19
CA ASP A 312 -17.94 -0.25 5.56
C ASP A 312 -17.80 1.23 5.17
N ASP A 313 -18.53 1.60 4.12
CA ASP A 313 -18.61 2.96 3.59
C ASP A 313 -19.26 3.94 4.58
N ASP A 314 -20.20 3.48 5.41
CA ASP A 314 -20.88 4.34 6.40
C ASP A 314 -19.95 4.64 7.57
N THR A 315 -19.20 3.64 8.05
CA THR A 315 -18.12 3.84 9.03
C THR A 315 -17.06 4.81 8.50
N PHE A 316 -16.63 4.64 7.24
CA PHE A 316 -15.73 5.63 6.61
C PHE A 316 -16.31 7.06 6.69
N ARG A 317 -17.59 7.22 6.37
CA ARG A 317 -18.25 8.53 6.35
C ARG A 317 -18.41 9.13 7.75
N SER A 318 -18.67 8.32 8.78
CA SER A 318 -18.80 8.80 10.15
C SER A 318 -17.45 9.21 10.74
N GLU A 319 -16.40 8.42 10.46
CA GLU A 319 -15.09 8.60 11.07
C GLU A 319 -14.25 9.71 10.42
N VAL A 320 -14.47 10.00 9.14
CA VAL A 320 -13.84 11.15 8.49
C VAL A 320 -14.55 12.44 8.93
N THR A 321 -13.97 13.15 9.89
CA THR A 321 -14.54 14.34 10.56
C THR A 321 -13.71 15.61 10.35
N ALA A 322 -12.60 15.52 9.63
CA ALA A 322 -11.75 16.66 9.30
C ALA A 322 -12.49 17.78 8.54
N SER A 323 -12.03 19.02 8.74
CA SER A 323 -12.51 20.18 7.98
C SER A 323 -11.95 20.21 6.54
N GLY A 324 -10.75 19.66 6.35
CA GLY A 324 -10.01 19.69 5.09
C GLY A 324 -10.52 18.77 3.98
N LEU A 325 -11.82 18.49 3.89
CA LEU A 325 -12.42 17.50 2.97
C LEU A 325 -12.07 17.76 1.49
N LYS A 326 -11.98 19.03 1.08
CA LYS A 326 -11.59 19.36 -0.30
C LYS A 326 -10.17 18.92 -0.64
N TYR A 327 -9.27 18.78 0.33
CA TYR A 327 -7.87 18.38 0.14
C TYR A 327 -7.67 16.86 0.18
N GLY A 328 -8.74 16.07 0.11
CA GLY A 328 -8.64 14.61 0.09
C GLY A 328 -9.52 13.95 -0.97
N ALA A 329 -9.14 12.75 -1.37
CA ALA A 329 -9.99 11.86 -2.15
C ALA A 329 -9.84 10.43 -1.66
N THR A 330 -10.97 9.72 -1.58
CA THR A 330 -11.00 8.31 -1.18
C THR A 330 -11.29 7.41 -2.36
N TYR A 331 -10.70 6.23 -2.36
CA TYR A 331 -10.90 5.19 -3.36
C TYR A 331 -11.37 3.86 -2.74
N HIS A 332 -12.26 3.17 -3.44
CA HIS A 332 -12.82 1.87 -3.05
C HIS A 332 -13.10 1.02 -4.30
N PRO A 333 -12.95 -0.32 -4.26
CA PRO A 333 -12.51 -1.16 -3.14
C PRO A 333 -11.01 -1.49 -3.20
N LYS A 334 -10.52 -2.30 -2.25
CA LYS A 334 -9.20 -2.96 -2.33
C LYS A 334 -9.00 -3.65 -3.69
N LEU A 335 -7.76 -3.80 -4.12
CA LEU A 335 -7.36 -4.31 -5.43
C LEU A 335 -6.70 -5.68 -5.28
N LYS A 336 -7.18 -6.66 -6.05
CA LYS A 336 -6.48 -7.93 -6.24
C LYS A 336 -5.36 -7.70 -7.24
N THR A 337 -4.12 -7.92 -6.79
CA THR A 337 -2.94 -7.63 -7.60
C THR A 337 -2.37 -8.88 -8.25
N VAL A 338 -1.43 -8.69 -9.18
CA VAL A 338 -0.61 -9.78 -9.72
C VAL A 338 0.62 -10.10 -8.86
N LEU A 339 0.87 -9.27 -7.83
CA LEU A 339 2.03 -9.37 -6.96
C LEU A 339 1.95 -10.65 -6.12
N SER A 340 3.08 -11.32 -5.99
CA SER A 340 3.24 -12.47 -5.12
C SER A 340 3.88 -12.05 -3.82
N TYR A 341 3.48 -12.68 -2.72
CA TYR A 341 4.11 -12.49 -1.43
C TYR A 341 5.57 -12.96 -1.45
N ASP A 342 6.43 -12.22 -0.76
CA ASP A 342 7.76 -12.68 -0.41
C ASP A 342 7.68 -13.70 0.73
N PHE A 343 8.57 -14.69 0.73
CA PHE A 343 8.62 -15.71 1.77
C PHE A 343 10.01 -16.36 1.83
N ASN A 344 10.38 -16.85 3.01
CA ASN A 344 11.61 -17.62 3.18
C ASN A 344 11.32 -19.11 3.12
N GLU A 345 11.93 -19.85 2.19
CA GLU A 345 11.73 -21.30 2.02
C GLU A 345 12.05 -22.11 3.29
N ALA A 346 12.91 -21.60 4.17
CA ALA A 346 13.23 -22.24 5.44
C ALA A 346 12.07 -22.18 6.46
N ASP A 347 11.26 -21.12 6.39
CA ASP A 347 10.17 -20.85 7.33
C ASP A 347 8.83 -21.41 6.84
N VAL A 348 8.75 -21.81 5.57
CA VAL A 348 7.57 -22.47 4.99
C VAL A 348 7.52 -23.92 5.45
N LEU A 349 6.52 -24.24 6.27
CA LEU A 349 6.25 -25.59 6.75
C LEU A 349 5.63 -26.45 5.65
N VAL A 350 6.10 -27.70 5.49
CA VAL A 350 5.52 -28.67 4.55
C VAL A 350 5.11 -29.94 5.29
N THR A 351 3.87 -30.38 5.11
CA THR A 351 3.36 -31.66 5.65
C THR A 351 2.84 -32.60 4.56
N GLY A 352 2.80 -33.90 4.87
CA GLY A 352 2.36 -34.97 3.95
C GLY A 352 3.45 -35.53 3.01
N THR A 353 4.63 -34.89 2.95
CA THR A 353 5.75 -35.26 2.05
C THR A 353 7.00 -35.71 2.83
N PHE A 354 7.72 -36.70 2.30
CA PHE A 354 8.69 -37.54 3.01
C PHE A 354 9.88 -36.80 3.65
N GLY A 355 10.08 -36.96 4.97
CA GLY A 355 11.35 -36.72 5.68
C GLY A 355 11.84 -35.26 5.76
N VAL A 356 11.10 -34.30 5.22
CA VAL A 356 11.47 -32.88 5.17
C VAL A 356 10.42 -32.02 5.85
N ALA A 357 10.87 -31.04 6.63
CA ALA A 357 10.02 -30.16 7.42
C ALA A 357 9.64 -28.86 6.70
N SER A 358 10.50 -28.40 5.80
CA SER A 358 10.41 -27.10 5.18
C SER A 358 10.43 -27.19 3.66
N LEU A 359 9.97 -26.13 3.00
CA LEU A 359 10.07 -26.02 1.55
C LEU A 359 11.53 -26.07 1.08
N ALA A 360 12.46 -25.49 1.85
CA ALA A 360 13.90 -25.57 1.60
C ALA A 360 14.40 -27.02 1.65
N GLY A 361 13.95 -27.81 2.63
CA GLY A 361 14.26 -29.24 2.70
C GLY A 361 13.68 -30.01 1.53
N LEU A 362 12.42 -29.73 1.16
CA LEU A 362 11.73 -30.39 0.05
C LEU A 362 12.45 -30.19 -1.28
N LYS A 363 13.01 -29.02 -1.51
CA LYS A 363 13.81 -28.70 -2.70
C LYS A 363 14.99 -29.66 -2.91
N LEU A 364 15.59 -30.15 -1.83
CA LEU A 364 16.75 -31.07 -1.88
C LEU A 364 16.35 -32.52 -2.14
N VAL A 365 15.12 -32.89 -1.77
CA VAL A 365 14.66 -34.29 -1.77
C VAL A 365 13.73 -34.59 -2.95
N ASN A 366 12.88 -33.65 -3.37
CA ASN A 366 11.91 -33.86 -4.45
C ASN A 366 11.58 -32.55 -5.19
N SER A 367 12.11 -32.41 -6.41
CA SER A 367 11.90 -31.22 -7.25
C SER A 367 10.45 -31.02 -7.69
N ASP A 368 9.71 -32.11 -7.93
CA ASP A 368 8.35 -32.04 -8.46
C ASP A 368 7.38 -31.52 -7.40
N PHE A 369 7.45 -32.07 -6.19
CA PHE A 369 6.68 -31.58 -5.06
C PHE A 369 7.11 -30.17 -4.65
N TYR A 370 8.40 -29.85 -4.67
CA TYR A 370 8.86 -28.48 -4.46
C TYR A 370 8.20 -27.49 -5.43
N ASN A 371 8.19 -27.80 -6.73
CA ASN A 371 7.57 -26.94 -7.74
C ASN A 371 6.06 -26.81 -7.54
N GLN A 372 5.38 -27.88 -7.13
CA GLN A 372 3.94 -27.84 -6.82
C GLN A 372 3.64 -26.97 -5.59
N ALA A 373 4.40 -27.13 -4.50
CA ALA A 373 4.28 -26.29 -3.31
C ALA A 373 4.53 -24.82 -3.63
N LYS A 374 5.61 -24.53 -4.35
CA LYS A 374 5.95 -23.16 -4.78
C LYS A 374 4.85 -22.55 -5.64
N LYS A 375 4.27 -23.32 -6.56
CA LYS A 375 3.13 -22.88 -7.38
C LYS A 375 1.88 -22.59 -6.53
N ALA A 376 1.59 -23.42 -5.53
CA ALA A 376 0.47 -23.21 -4.61
C ALA A 376 0.64 -21.92 -3.78
N ILE A 377 1.87 -21.64 -3.31
CA ILE A 377 2.20 -20.39 -2.61
C ILE A 377 2.06 -19.19 -3.56
N GLN A 378 2.63 -19.27 -4.75
CA GLN A 378 2.58 -18.17 -5.74
C GLN A 378 1.17 -17.86 -6.26
N ALA A 379 0.23 -18.79 -6.12
CA ALA A 379 -1.19 -18.58 -6.40
C ALA A 379 -1.86 -17.65 -5.37
N LYS A 380 -1.29 -17.48 -4.17
CA LYS A 380 -1.71 -16.46 -3.21
C LYS A 380 -1.13 -15.12 -3.64
N LYS A 381 -2.02 -14.17 -3.89
CA LYS A 381 -1.68 -12.84 -4.41
C LYS A 381 -1.96 -11.77 -3.38
N VAL A 382 -1.14 -10.72 -3.41
CA VAL A 382 -1.27 -9.60 -2.49
C VAL A 382 -2.54 -8.81 -2.83
N VAL A 383 -3.34 -8.53 -1.81
CA VAL A 383 -4.47 -7.58 -1.91
C VAL A 383 -4.00 -6.25 -1.34
N MET A 384 -4.22 -5.17 -2.08
CA MET A 384 -3.70 -3.84 -1.76
C MET A 384 -4.79 -2.78 -1.83
N ALA A 385 -4.78 -1.82 -0.91
CA ALA A 385 -5.64 -0.66 -1.00
C ALA A 385 -5.22 0.26 -2.18
N PRO A 386 -6.17 0.99 -2.81
CA PRO A 386 -5.89 1.75 -4.03
C PRO A 386 -4.95 2.94 -3.91
N SER A 387 -4.79 3.56 -2.75
CA SER A 387 -4.16 4.88 -2.58
C SER A 387 -2.78 5.00 -3.23
N SER A 388 -1.94 3.99 -3.07
CA SER A 388 -0.58 3.98 -3.65
C SER A 388 -0.60 3.83 -5.18
N THR A 389 -1.55 3.04 -5.68
CA THR A 389 -1.81 2.91 -7.13
C THR A 389 -2.28 4.25 -7.70
N MET A 390 -3.19 4.92 -6.99
CA MET A 390 -3.76 6.20 -7.40
C MET A 390 -2.74 7.34 -7.35
N ALA A 391 -1.80 7.34 -6.40
CA ALA A 391 -0.68 8.27 -6.41
C ALA A 391 0.14 8.15 -7.72
N GLY A 392 0.34 6.92 -8.21
CA GLY A 392 1.01 6.68 -9.49
C GLY A 392 0.18 7.18 -10.67
N VAL A 393 -1.14 6.93 -10.66
CA VAL A 393 -2.07 7.44 -11.67
C VAL A 393 -2.07 8.98 -11.70
N TYR A 394 -2.03 9.64 -10.55
CA TYR A 394 -1.95 11.10 -10.47
C TYR A 394 -0.66 11.61 -11.11
N ALA A 395 0.49 11.04 -10.74
CA ALA A 395 1.78 11.39 -11.33
C ALA A 395 1.78 11.21 -12.86
N LYS A 396 1.21 10.10 -13.35
CA LYS A 396 1.09 9.82 -14.78
C LYS A 396 0.21 10.85 -15.49
N VAL A 397 -0.98 11.15 -14.95
CA VAL A 397 -1.92 12.08 -15.57
C VAL A 397 -1.35 13.49 -15.59
N ASP A 398 -0.76 13.93 -14.49
CA ASP A 398 -0.14 15.24 -14.39
C ASP A 398 0.98 15.41 -15.41
N GLY A 399 1.87 14.43 -15.52
CA GLY A 399 3.01 14.48 -16.47
C GLY A 399 2.63 14.33 -17.94
N THR A 400 1.41 13.85 -18.27
CA THR A 400 0.98 13.61 -19.66
C THR A 400 -0.12 14.54 -20.14
N SER A 401 -0.95 15.06 -19.24
CA SER A 401 -2.16 15.85 -19.58
C SER A 401 -2.35 17.07 -18.68
N GLY A 402 -1.47 17.29 -17.70
CA GLY A 402 -1.58 18.37 -16.73
C GLY A 402 -2.53 18.06 -15.56
N VAL A 403 -2.30 18.74 -14.43
CA VAL A 403 -3.04 18.55 -13.17
C VAL A 403 -4.54 18.87 -13.27
N TRP A 404 -4.93 19.68 -14.27
CA TRP A 404 -6.33 20.03 -14.56
C TRP A 404 -7.12 18.88 -15.22
N LYS A 405 -6.45 17.82 -15.69
CA LYS A 405 -7.12 16.60 -16.17
C LYS A 405 -7.49 15.69 -15.01
N SER A 406 -8.76 15.28 -14.95
CA SER A 406 -9.21 14.36 -13.90
C SER A 406 -8.58 12.96 -14.02
N PRO A 407 -8.12 12.35 -12.91
CA PRO A 407 -7.47 11.04 -12.86
C PRO A 407 -8.48 9.88 -12.86
N ALA A 408 -9.41 9.89 -13.81
CA ALA A 408 -10.43 8.85 -14.00
C ALA A 408 -10.50 8.40 -15.48
N ASN A 409 -11.17 7.27 -15.71
CA ASN A 409 -11.21 6.54 -16.98
C ASN A 409 -9.82 6.06 -17.42
N LEU A 410 -8.99 5.61 -16.47
CA LEU A 410 -7.68 5.02 -16.71
C LEU A 410 -7.65 3.57 -16.23
N GLY A 411 -6.99 2.71 -17.00
CA GLY A 411 -6.65 1.35 -16.58
C GLY A 411 -5.52 1.34 -15.57
N LEU A 412 -5.50 0.29 -14.73
CA LEU A 412 -4.51 0.12 -13.67
C LEU A 412 -3.53 -1.02 -14.01
N ASN A 413 -2.25 -0.76 -13.85
CA ASN A 413 -1.20 -1.76 -13.97
C ASN A 413 -1.06 -2.54 -12.66
N PHE A 414 -0.66 -3.81 -12.77
CA PHE A 414 -0.53 -4.77 -11.66
C PHE A 414 -1.83 -5.09 -10.92
N VAL A 415 -2.99 -4.67 -11.45
CA VAL A 415 -4.31 -4.98 -10.93
C VAL A 415 -4.98 -6.01 -11.82
N GLU A 416 -5.40 -7.12 -11.23
CA GLU A 416 -6.23 -8.11 -11.90
C GLU A 416 -7.70 -7.65 -11.88
N ALA A 417 -8.23 -7.37 -10.69
CA ALA A 417 -9.61 -6.93 -10.48
C ALA A 417 -9.78 -6.21 -9.13
N PRO A 418 -10.85 -5.42 -8.95
CA PRO A 418 -11.30 -4.97 -7.64
C PRO A 418 -11.71 -6.18 -6.77
N ALA A 419 -11.48 -6.08 -5.46
CA ALA A 419 -11.83 -7.14 -4.51
C ALA A 419 -13.34 -7.38 -4.45
N VAL A 420 -14.13 -6.30 -4.55
CA VAL A 420 -15.59 -6.29 -4.61
C VAL A 420 -16.03 -5.70 -5.94
N LYS A 421 -17.03 -6.32 -6.58
CA LYS A 421 -17.63 -5.76 -7.80
C LYS A 421 -18.70 -4.75 -7.44
N ILE A 422 -18.57 -3.53 -7.98
CA ILE A 422 -19.51 -2.43 -7.74
C ILE A 422 -20.39 -2.25 -8.98
N SER A 423 -21.72 -2.36 -8.78
CA SER A 423 -22.73 -2.05 -9.79
C SER A 423 -22.97 -0.53 -9.92
N ASP A 424 -23.63 -0.10 -10.99
CA ASP A 424 -23.96 1.32 -11.19
C ASP A 424 -24.79 1.86 -10.02
N LYS A 425 -25.81 1.11 -9.57
CA LYS A 425 -26.67 1.49 -8.45
C LYS A 425 -25.91 1.63 -7.13
N GLN A 426 -24.93 0.76 -6.87
CA GLN A 426 -24.08 0.87 -5.68
C GLN A 426 -23.16 2.10 -5.80
N GLN A 427 -22.60 2.35 -6.98
CA GLN A 427 -21.77 3.52 -7.21
C GLN A 427 -22.51 4.84 -7.00
N ASP A 428 -23.80 4.94 -7.33
CA ASP A 428 -24.58 6.16 -7.10
C ASP A 428 -24.49 6.63 -5.64
N ALA A 429 -24.61 5.70 -4.69
CA ALA A 429 -24.51 5.96 -3.26
C ALA A 429 -23.07 6.25 -2.78
N LEU A 430 -22.06 5.72 -3.48
CA LEU A 430 -20.65 6.05 -3.21
C LEU A 430 -20.32 7.48 -3.68
N ASN A 431 -20.76 7.83 -4.87
CA ASN A 431 -20.47 9.11 -5.51
C ASN A 431 -21.18 10.29 -4.82
N VAL A 432 -22.44 10.14 -4.41
CA VAL A 432 -23.22 11.17 -3.72
C VAL A 432 -23.83 10.59 -2.45
N ASP A 433 -23.43 11.13 -1.31
CA ASP A 433 -24.13 10.87 -0.05
C ASP A 433 -24.95 12.11 0.37
N PRO A 434 -26.28 11.99 0.52
CA PRO A 434 -27.12 13.11 0.91
C PRO A 434 -26.91 13.56 2.36
N THR A 435 -26.34 12.70 3.23
CA THR A 435 -26.22 12.97 4.66
C THR A 435 -24.94 13.72 5.00
N THR A 436 -23.79 13.12 4.68
CA THR A 436 -22.46 13.67 4.99
C THR A 436 -21.88 14.50 3.85
N GLY A 437 -22.38 14.34 2.63
CA GLY A 437 -21.86 14.99 1.43
C GLY A 437 -20.50 14.51 0.94
N LYS A 438 -19.95 13.46 1.56
CA LYS A 438 -18.66 12.88 1.20
C LYS A 438 -18.78 12.06 -0.08
N SER A 439 -17.74 12.01 -0.90
CA SER A 439 -17.70 11.12 -2.08
C SER A 439 -16.64 10.04 -1.92
N ILE A 440 -16.95 8.85 -2.43
CA ILE A 440 -16.01 7.72 -2.53
C ILE A 440 -15.86 7.39 -4.02
N ASN A 441 -14.63 7.38 -4.52
CA ASN A 441 -14.35 7.12 -5.94
C ASN A 441 -14.24 5.62 -6.19
N ALA A 442 -15.16 5.07 -6.98
CA ALA A 442 -15.17 3.65 -7.30
C ALA A 442 -14.09 3.25 -8.33
N ILE A 443 -13.46 2.10 -8.13
CA ILE A 443 -12.67 1.39 -9.14
C ILE A 443 -13.48 0.17 -9.59
N ARG A 444 -13.74 0.06 -10.90
CA ARG A 444 -14.73 -0.86 -11.45
C ARG A 444 -14.19 -1.67 -12.62
N THR A 445 -14.67 -2.90 -12.74
CA THR A 445 -14.41 -3.74 -13.92
C THR A 445 -15.52 -3.59 -14.94
N PHE A 446 -15.14 -3.32 -16.18
CA PHE A 446 -16.03 -3.23 -17.33
C PHE A 446 -15.68 -4.32 -18.35
N THR A 447 -16.70 -5.04 -18.82
CA THR A 447 -16.54 -6.01 -19.90
C THR A 447 -15.96 -5.33 -21.14
N GLY A 448 -14.83 -5.85 -21.65
CA GLY A 448 -14.15 -5.33 -22.83
C GLY A 448 -13.25 -4.10 -22.60
N LYS A 449 -13.27 -3.47 -21.41
CA LYS A 449 -12.36 -2.36 -21.05
C LYS A 449 -11.44 -2.66 -19.87
N GLY A 450 -11.67 -3.76 -19.15
CA GLY A 450 -10.89 -4.14 -17.97
C GLY A 450 -11.25 -3.31 -16.74
N THR A 451 -10.31 -3.20 -15.81
CA THR A 451 -10.50 -2.46 -14.55
C THR A 451 -10.10 -1.01 -14.73
N LEU A 452 -11.03 -0.08 -14.45
CA LEU A 452 -10.86 1.35 -14.62
C LEU A 452 -11.12 2.11 -13.32
N VAL A 453 -10.37 3.18 -13.10
CA VAL A 453 -10.71 4.22 -12.12
C VAL A 453 -11.95 4.96 -12.61
N TRP A 454 -13.03 4.98 -11.84
CA TRP A 454 -14.35 5.44 -12.29
C TRP A 454 -14.96 6.54 -11.40
N GLY A 455 -14.11 7.35 -10.77
CA GLY A 455 -14.49 8.53 -10.00
C GLY A 455 -13.32 9.53 -9.88
N ALA A 456 -13.64 10.83 -9.78
CA ALA A 456 -12.65 11.90 -9.63
C ALA A 456 -13.14 13.04 -8.71
N ARG A 457 -13.90 12.70 -7.67
CA ARG A 457 -14.41 13.65 -6.68
C ARG A 457 -13.52 13.70 -5.44
N THR A 458 -13.41 14.88 -4.84
CA THR A 458 -12.81 15.05 -3.51
C THR A 458 -13.78 14.56 -2.43
N LEU A 459 -13.37 14.56 -1.16
CA LEU A 459 -14.30 14.31 -0.06
C LEU A 459 -15.33 15.42 0.14
N ASP A 460 -15.10 16.63 -0.37
CA ASP A 460 -16.12 17.68 -0.42
C ASP A 460 -17.03 17.51 -1.66
N GLY A 461 -17.66 16.33 -1.76
CA GLY A 461 -18.34 15.85 -2.97
C GLY A 461 -19.56 16.66 -3.39
N ASN A 462 -20.31 17.18 -2.42
CA ASN A 462 -21.51 17.98 -2.69
C ASN A 462 -21.21 19.45 -3.00
N SER A 463 -19.97 19.91 -2.78
CA SER A 463 -19.57 21.30 -3.07
C SER A 463 -19.77 21.67 -4.53
N ASN A 464 -20.16 22.91 -4.79
CA ASN A 464 -20.24 23.43 -6.15
C ASN A 464 -18.90 23.93 -6.66
N GLU A 465 -17.94 24.16 -5.77
CA GLU A 465 -16.61 24.70 -6.06
C GLU A 465 -15.55 23.60 -6.07
N TRP A 466 -15.50 22.81 -5.00
CA TRP A 466 -14.37 21.94 -4.71
C TRP A 466 -14.61 20.45 -4.99
N ARG A 467 -15.76 20.10 -5.58
CA ARG A 467 -16.16 18.71 -5.85
C ARG A 467 -15.13 17.86 -6.56
N TYR A 468 -14.34 18.44 -7.47
CA TYR A 468 -13.46 17.66 -8.36
C TYR A 468 -11.99 17.76 -7.98
N ILE A 469 -11.32 16.61 -8.00
CA ILE A 469 -9.90 16.46 -7.66
C ILE A 469 -9.03 17.35 -8.54
N SER A 470 -9.28 17.36 -9.86
CA SER A 470 -8.48 18.17 -10.79
C SER A 470 -8.61 19.66 -10.55
N VAL A 471 -9.79 20.13 -10.12
CA VAL A 471 -10.00 21.55 -9.78
C VAL A 471 -9.21 21.90 -8.53
N ARG A 472 -9.36 21.16 -7.43
CA ARG A 472 -8.62 21.46 -6.20
C ARG A 472 -7.11 21.36 -6.38
N ARG A 473 -6.61 20.31 -7.04
CA ARG A 473 -5.17 20.12 -7.25
C ARG A 473 -4.56 21.17 -8.17
N PHE A 474 -5.31 21.63 -9.19
CA PHE A 474 -4.88 22.76 -10.01
C PHE A 474 -4.76 24.04 -9.18
N PHE A 475 -5.74 24.35 -8.33
CA PHE A 475 -5.64 25.51 -7.42
C PHE A 475 -4.45 25.39 -6.46
N ASN A 476 -4.19 24.22 -5.86
CA ASN A 476 -3.00 24.02 -5.01
C ASN A 476 -1.69 24.36 -5.76
N MET A 477 -1.55 23.86 -7.00
CA MET A 477 -0.38 24.13 -7.83
C MET A 477 -0.21 25.63 -8.10
N VAL A 478 -1.29 26.32 -8.50
CA VAL A 478 -1.24 27.75 -8.82
C VAL A 478 -0.94 28.58 -7.57
N GLU A 479 -1.63 28.29 -6.44
CA GLU A 479 -1.43 28.98 -5.16
C GLU A 479 0.04 28.86 -4.70
N GLU A 480 0.61 27.66 -4.73
CA GLU A 480 2.00 27.43 -4.29
C GLU A 480 3.04 28.02 -5.26
N SER A 481 2.80 27.91 -6.57
CA SER A 481 3.68 28.52 -7.59
C SER A 481 3.73 30.04 -7.45
N VAL A 482 2.56 30.68 -7.32
CA VAL A 482 2.46 32.14 -7.15
C VAL A 482 3.10 32.57 -5.84
N LYS A 483 2.83 31.86 -4.74
CA LYS A 483 3.45 32.14 -3.43
C LYS A 483 4.97 32.16 -3.53
N LYS A 484 5.60 31.08 -3.99
CA LYS A 484 7.07 31.00 -4.17
C LYS A 484 7.61 32.09 -5.10
N ALA A 485 6.92 32.37 -6.20
CA ALA A 485 7.37 33.41 -7.12
C ALA A 485 7.30 34.82 -6.52
N THR A 486 6.32 35.08 -5.65
CA THR A 486 6.12 36.37 -4.99
C THR A 486 7.05 36.63 -3.80
N GLU A 487 7.69 35.59 -3.23
CA GLU A 487 8.62 35.74 -2.10
C GLU A 487 9.77 36.72 -2.39
N ARG A 488 10.25 36.77 -3.64
CA ARG A 488 11.32 37.70 -4.04
C ARG A 488 10.96 39.18 -3.88
N PHE A 489 9.68 39.50 -3.76
CA PHE A 489 9.19 40.87 -3.60
C PHE A 489 9.00 41.27 -2.12
N VAL A 490 9.24 40.35 -1.19
CA VAL A 490 9.25 40.66 0.25
C VAL A 490 10.43 41.62 0.50
N PHE A 491 10.17 42.71 1.22
CA PHE A 491 11.10 43.82 1.47
C PHE A 491 11.46 44.71 0.27
N GLU A 492 10.84 44.51 -0.90
CA GLU A 492 10.90 45.51 -1.98
C GLU A 492 10.11 46.78 -1.59
N PRO A 493 10.45 47.97 -2.15
CA PRO A 493 9.67 49.18 -1.91
C PRO A 493 8.19 48.99 -2.29
N ASN A 494 7.27 49.20 -1.34
CA ASN A 494 5.82 49.05 -1.54
C ASN A 494 5.26 50.21 -2.39
N THR A 495 5.46 50.14 -3.71
CA THR A 495 5.12 51.20 -4.67
C THR A 495 4.38 50.63 -5.88
N ALA A 496 3.71 51.49 -6.65
CA ALA A 496 2.99 51.11 -7.86
C ALA A 496 3.85 50.32 -8.88
N ASN A 497 5.15 50.62 -8.97
CA ASN A 497 6.05 49.87 -9.84
C ASN A 497 6.20 48.41 -9.42
N THR A 498 6.29 48.15 -8.11
CA THR A 498 6.37 46.79 -7.56
C THR A 498 5.06 46.04 -7.79
N TRP A 499 3.91 46.70 -7.57
CA TRP A 499 2.59 46.11 -7.80
C TRP A 499 2.42 45.66 -9.25
N ILE A 500 2.76 46.52 -10.21
CA ILE A 500 2.66 46.19 -11.65
C ILE A 500 3.58 45.02 -12.00
N ARG A 501 4.81 44.98 -11.47
CA ARG A 501 5.73 43.85 -11.72
C ARG A 501 5.16 42.52 -11.22
N VAL A 502 4.57 42.51 -10.01
CA VAL A 502 3.95 41.30 -9.46
C VAL A 502 2.70 40.91 -10.26
N GLN A 503 1.85 41.88 -10.59
CA GLN A 503 0.65 41.66 -11.39
C GLN A 503 1.00 41.01 -12.74
N THR A 504 1.89 41.64 -13.51
CA THR A 504 2.30 41.13 -14.83
C THR A 504 2.95 39.75 -14.74
N MET A 505 3.75 39.47 -13.70
CA MET A 505 4.32 38.14 -13.48
C MET A 505 3.23 37.07 -13.33
N ILE A 506 2.20 37.34 -12.52
CA ILE A 506 1.10 36.39 -12.27
C ILE A 506 0.21 36.27 -13.51
N GLU A 507 -0.10 37.39 -14.19
CA GLU A 507 -0.90 37.38 -15.42
C GLU A 507 -0.24 36.57 -16.53
N ASN A 508 1.08 36.71 -16.71
CA ASN A 508 1.81 35.92 -17.71
C ASN A 508 1.74 34.41 -17.42
N PHE A 509 1.83 34.03 -16.14
CA PHE A 509 1.71 32.63 -15.74
C PHE A 509 0.32 32.07 -15.99
N LEU A 510 -0.73 32.78 -15.56
CA LEU A 510 -2.12 32.35 -15.78
C LEU A 510 -2.49 32.34 -17.26
N ASN A 511 -1.94 33.25 -18.05
CA ASN A 511 -2.10 33.23 -19.50
C ASN A 511 -1.52 31.95 -20.12
N GLN A 512 -0.36 31.49 -19.65
CA GLN A 512 0.22 30.22 -20.11
C GLN A 512 -0.70 29.05 -19.73
N GLN A 513 -1.20 29.01 -18.49
CA GLN A 513 -2.15 27.97 -18.05
C GLN A 513 -3.44 27.96 -18.89
N TRP A 514 -3.94 29.14 -19.29
CA TRP A 514 -5.08 29.26 -20.19
C TRP A 514 -4.76 28.72 -21.60
N GLN A 515 -3.60 29.07 -22.16
CA GLN A 515 -3.16 28.55 -23.45
C GLN A 515 -3.01 27.02 -23.46
N ASP A 516 -2.61 26.44 -22.33
CA ASP A 516 -2.48 25.00 -22.14
C ASP A 516 -3.84 24.30 -21.90
N GLY A 517 -4.93 25.07 -21.82
CA GLY A 517 -6.29 24.57 -21.65
C GLY A 517 -6.69 24.24 -20.21
N ALA A 518 -5.92 24.70 -19.23
CA ALA A 518 -6.23 24.48 -17.81
C ALA A 518 -7.36 25.38 -17.29
N LEU A 519 -7.52 26.56 -17.91
CA LEU A 519 -8.53 27.55 -17.58
C LEU A 519 -9.63 27.62 -18.65
N ALA A 520 -10.87 27.72 -18.22
CA ALA A 520 -12.05 27.84 -19.05
C ALA A 520 -12.31 29.32 -19.40
N GLY A 521 -12.51 29.60 -20.68
CA GLY A 521 -12.83 30.94 -21.17
C GLY A 521 -12.42 31.07 -22.63
N SER A 522 -13.22 31.78 -23.43
CA SER A 522 -12.88 32.00 -24.85
C SER A 522 -11.80 33.07 -25.03
N LYS A 523 -11.60 33.89 -23.98
CA LYS A 523 -10.59 34.95 -23.89
C LYS A 523 -9.94 34.95 -22.51
N PRO A 524 -8.71 35.48 -22.35
CA PRO A 524 -8.02 35.53 -21.07
C PRO A 524 -8.83 36.20 -19.95
N GLU A 525 -9.56 37.28 -20.28
CA GLU A 525 -10.33 38.06 -19.29
C GLU A 525 -11.57 37.34 -18.77
N GLU A 526 -12.02 36.29 -19.46
CA GLU A 526 -13.06 35.36 -18.99
C GLU A 526 -12.49 34.24 -18.12
N ALA A 527 -11.19 33.93 -18.31
CA ALA A 527 -10.51 32.79 -17.70
C ALA A 527 -9.85 33.13 -16.36
N TYR A 528 -9.26 34.32 -16.23
CA TYR A 528 -8.64 34.77 -14.99
C TYR A 528 -8.64 36.30 -14.85
N TYR A 529 -8.42 36.78 -13.63
CA TYR A 529 -8.07 38.16 -13.36
C TYR A 529 -7.00 38.24 -12.25
N VAL A 530 -6.17 39.27 -12.32
CA VAL A 530 -5.24 39.66 -11.26
C VAL A 530 -5.44 41.14 -10.98
N SER A 531 -5.69 41.50 -9.73
CA SER A 531 -5.94 42.87 -9.32
C SER A 531 -5.03 43.26 -8.17
N VAL A 532 -4.34 44.40 -8.31
CA VAL A 532 -3.53 45.00 -7.26
C VAL A 532 -3.51 46.52 -7.44
N GLY A 533 -3.65 47.26 -6.33
CA GLY A 533 -3.38 48.70 -6.32
C GLY A 533 -4.16 49.48 -5.25
N LEU A 534 -3.72 50.73 -5.03
CA LEU A 534 -4.41 51.69 -4.16
C LEU A 534 -5.81 52.00 -4.71
N ASN A 535 -6.82 51.94 -3.84
CA ASN A 535 -8.24 52.08 -4.16
C ASN A 535 -8.78 50.98 -5.10
N LYS A 536 -8.05 49.89 -5.28
CA LYS A 536 -8.52 48.66 -5.94
C LYS A 536 -8.64 47.53 -4.93
N THR A 537 -7.49 47.05 -4.45
CA THR A 537 -7.37 45.96 -3.47
C THR A 537 -6.76 46.42 -2.14
N MET A 538 -6.18 47.62 -2.11
CA MET A 538 -5.50 48.18 -0.95
C MET A 538 -6.03 49.57 -0.61
N SER A 539 -6.15 49.82 0.69
CA SER A 539 -6.34 51.15 1.26
C SER A 539 -4.99 51.85 1.49
N ALA A 540 -5.01 53.15 1.80
CA ALA A 540 -3.80 53.86 2.23
C ALA A 540 -3.22 53.26 3.52
N GLN A 541 -4.08 52.73 4.41
CA GLN A 541 -3.67 52.09 5.65
C GLN A 541 -2.90 50.79 5.38
N ASP A 542 -3.37 49.97 4.43
CA ASP A 542 -2.66 48.74 4.03
C ASP A 542 -1.22 49.04 3.61
N ILE A 543 -1.02 50.11 2.83
CA ILE A 543 0.31 50.52 2.36
C ILE A 543 1.18 51.00 3.53
N LEU A 544 0.63 51.81 4.43
CA LEU A 544 1.34 52.30 5.63
C LEU A 544 1.73 51.16 6.58
N GLU A 545 0.90 50.11 6.65
CA GLU A 545 1.19 48.88 7.39
C GLU A 545 2.11 47.92 6.63
N GLY A 546 2.56 48.29 5.42
CA GLY A 546 3.46 47.46 4.61
C GLY A 546 2.80 46.24 3.95
N ARG A 547 1.47 46.21 3.84
CA ARG A 547 0.72 45.14 3.19
C ARG A 547 0.60 45.38 1.69
N MET A 548 0.67 44.30 0.92
CA MET A 548 0.40 44.29 -0.52
C MET A 548 -0.67 43.23 -0.79
N ASN A 549 -1.93 43.64 -0.95
CA ASN A 549 -3.05 42.74 -1.18
C ASN A 549 -3.27 42.53 -2.68
N ILE A 550 -3.19 41.29 -3.14
CA ILE A 550 -3.38 40.90 -4.53
C ILE A 550 -4.58 39.97 -4.59
N GLU A 551 -5.56 40.30 -5.43
CA GLU A 551 -6.72 39.45 -5.68
C GLU A 551 -6.55 38.71 -7.00
N ILE A 552 -6.70 37.38 -6.95
CA ILE A 552 -6.54 36.50 -8.11
C ILE A 552 -7.80 35.66 -8.23
N GLY A 553 -8.44 35.69 -9.39
CA GLY A 553 -9.54 34.80 -9.73
C GLY A 553 -9.21 33.97 -10.95
N MET A 554 -9.65 32.71 -10.96
CA MET A 554 -9.41 31.78 -12.07
C MET A 554 -10.61 30.85 -12.27
N ALA A 555 -10.94 30.55 -13.53
CA ALA A 555 -12.01 29.65 -13.92
C ALA A 555 -11.42 28.29 -14.34
N ALA A 556 -11.24 27.36 -13.41
CA ALA A 556 -10.69 26.04 -13.74
C ALA A 556 -11.66 25.17 -14.57
N VAL A 557 -11.11 24.38 -15.49
CA VAL A 557 -11.90 23.44 -16.30
C VAL A 557 -12.49 22.32 -15.44
N ARG A 558 -13.78 22.03 -15.65
CA ARG A 558 -14.52 20.95 -14.97
C ARG A 558 -14.67 19.72 -15.88
N PRO A 559 -14.56 18.49 -15.36
CA PRO A 559 -14.79 17.29 -16.16
C PRO A 559 -16.27 17.09 -16.51
N ALA A 560 -16.53 16.49 -17.67
CA ALA A 560 -17.85 15.98 -18.02
C ALA A 560 -18.07 14.59 -17.38
N GLU A 561 -18.79 14.54 -16.26
CA GLU A 561 -19.07 13.28 -15.53
C GLU A 561 -20.25 12.50 -16.14
N PHE A 562 -21.26 13.19 -16.69
CA PHE A 562 -22.47 12.58 -17.21
C PHE A 562 -22.70 12.94 -18.68
N ILE A 563 -23.01 11.93 -19.51
CA ILE A 563 -23.41 12.09 -20.92
C ILE A 563 -24.80 11.50 -21.08
N VAL A 564 -25.79 12.34 -21.41
CA VAL A 564 -27.19 11.90 -21.60
C VAL A 564 -27.52 11.91 -23.09
N LEU A 565 -27.65 10.72 -23.68
CA LEU A 565 -28.10 10.55 -25.06
C LEU A 565 -29.64 10.51 -25.11
N ARG A 566 -30.25 11.47 -25.80
CA ARG A 566 -31.72 11.54 -25.97
C ARG A 566 -32.07 11.12 -27.39
N PHE A 567 -32.70 9.97 -27.54
CA PHE A 567 -33.19 9.47 -28.82
C PHE A 567 -34.66 9.87 -29.00
N SER A 568 -35.02 10.36 -30.19
CA SER A 568 -36.41 10.55 -30.60
C SER A 568 -36.66 9.85 -31.93
N HIS A 569 -37.83 9.23 -32.07
CA HIS A 569 -38.26 8.70 -33.34
C HIS A 569 -38.82 9.84 -34.19
N LYS A 570 -38.10 10.21 -35.26
CA LYS A 570 -38.59 11.19 -36.25
C LYS A 570 -39.41 10.44 -37.30
N LEU A 571 -40.71 10.75 -37.40
CA LEU A 571 -41.55 10.25 -38.49
C LEU A 571 -41.10 10.85 -39.82
N GLN A 572 -41.23 10.07 -40.90
CA GLN A 572 -40.90 10.51 -42.25
C GLN A 572 -41.74 11.75 -42.61
N GLU A 573 -41.07 12.86 -42.91
CA GLU A 573 -41.73 14.08 -43.39
C GLU A 573 -42.15 13.84 -44.85
N ALA A 574 -43.43 14.11 -45.13
CA ALA A 574 -44.07 13.87 -46.43
C ALA A 574 -43.62 14.85 -47.51
#